data_AF-A0A7C3HM88-F1
#
_entry.id   AF-A0A7C3HM88-F1
#
_cell.length_a   1.000
_cell.length_b   1.000
_cell.length_c   1.000
_cell.angle_alpha   90.00
_cell.angle_beta   90.00
_cell.angle_gamma   90.00
#
_symmetry.space_group_name_H-M   'P 1'
#
loop_
_entity.id
_entity.type
_entity.pdbx_description
1 polymer ?
#
loop_
_entity_poly.entity_id
_entity_poly.type
_entity_poly.pdbx_seq_one_letter_code
_entity_poly.pdbx_strand_id
1 'polypeptide(L)'
;MCGKWRLAEFEQKVYVEVGSVMTFSYQILMRYGQAKVIFQGNEVDAFPYVENWEINKDGRYSIETKSAGELYEETGKWSWCGKDKSREYEKKECVYLTCSKYIYNKGEEVAEYSGKSLSPSRMIALTRLSKDEILLFEETNKKESDGTPIRVKTTSRLTRIDD
;
A
#
# COMPACT_ATOMS: atom_id res chain seq x y z
N MET A 1 10.78 12.23 -5.43
CA MET A 1 10.19 10.90 -5.23
C MET A 1 11.25 9.85 -4.92
N CYS A 2 12.33 9.73 -5.71
CA CYS A 2 13.41 8.80 -5.35
C CYS A 2 14.07 9.17 -4.01
N GLY A 3 14.46 8.14 -3.25
CA GLY A 3 15.01 8.26 -1.90
C GLY A 3 14.41 7.22 -0.95
N LYS A 4 14.80 7.33 0.31
CA LYS A 4 14.27 6.52 1.41
C LYS A 4 13.12 7.24 2.09
N TRP A 5 12.07 6.49 2.42
CA TRP A 5 10.87 6.99 3.04
C TRP A 5 10.41 6.08 4.17
N ARG A 6 9.77 6.65 5.18
CA ARG A 6 9.11 5.94 6.25
C ARG A 6 7.62 6.22 6.22
N LEU A 7 6.82 5.18 6.42
CA LEU A 7 5.41 5.33 6.70
C LEU A 7 5.21 6.04 8.04
N ALA A 8 4.66 7.25 7.97
CA ALA A 8 4.37 8.08 9.15
C ALA A 8 2.99 7.78 9.71
N GLU A 9 2.00 7.61 8.82
CA GLU A 9 0.65 7.22 9.15
C GLU A 9 -0.01 6.51 7.98
N PHE A 10 -0.98 5.65 8.28
CA PHE A 10 -1.92 5.15 7.29
C PHE A 10 -3.30 4.93 7.88
N GLU A 11 -4.29 4.96 7.00
CA GLU A 11 -5.63 4.46 7.24
C GLU A 11 -5.94 3.41 6.16
N GLN A 12 -6.19 2.18 6.60
CA GLN A 12 -6.69 1.10 5.76
C GLN A 12 -8.15 0.82 6.11
N LYS A 13 -9.03 0.82 5.11
CA LYS A 13 -10.44 0.44 5.23
C LYS A 13 -10.68 -0.85 4.47
N VAL A 14 -11.24 -1.84 5.16
CA VAL A 14 -11.52 -3.16 4.61
C VAL A 14 -13.02 -3.32 4.41
N TYR A 15 -13.40 -3.67 3.19
CA TYR A 15 -14.77 -3.92 2.78
C TYR A 15 -14.91 -5.36 2.34
N VAL A 16 -15.96 -6.03 2.80
CA VAL A 16 -16.28 -7.42 2.44
C VAL A 16 -17.63 -7.41 1.72
N GLU A 17 -17.71 -8.15 0.62
CA GLU A 17 -18.97 -8.33 -0.09
C GLU A 17 -19.87 -9.31 0.67
N VAL A 18 -21.08 -8.86 1.03
CA VAL A 18 -22.11 -9.72 1.65
C VAL A 18 -23.32 -9.70 0.71
N GLY A 19 -23.50 -10.79 -0.05
CA GLY A 19 -24.47 -10.84 -1.14
C GLY A 19 -24.02 -9.98 -2.33
N SER A 20 -24.73 -8.89 -2.62
CA SER A 20 -24.38 -7.92 -3.68
C SER A 20 -23.97 -6.55 -3.13
N VAL A 21 -23.73 -6.44 -1.81
CA VAL A 21 -23.45 -5.19 -1.11
C VAL A 21 -22.07 -5.24 -0.48
N MET A 22 -21.24 -4.22 -0.74
CA MET A 22 -19.97 -4.03 -0.05
C MET A 22 -20.22 -3.44 1.33
N THR A 23 -19.90 -4.20 2.38
CA THR A 23 -20.07 -3.78 3.78
C THR A 23 -18.71 -3.45 4.38
N PHE A 24 -18.62 -2.34 5.12
CA PHE A 24 -17.43 -2.01 5.89
C PHE A 24 -17.25 -3.05 7.01
N SER A 25 -16.07 -3.66 7.07
CA SER A 25 -15.74 -4.67 8.08
C SER A 25 -14.96 -4.06 9.24
N TYR A 26 -13.73 -3.61 8.97
CA TYR A 26 -12.88 -2.97 9.96
C TYR A 26 -11.94 -1.95 9.28
N GLN A 27 -11.30 -1.14 10.11
CA GLN A 27 -10.21 -0.26 9.68
C GLN A 27 -8.95 -0.53 10.49
N ILE A 28 -7.80 -0.31 9.87
CA ILE A 28 -6.51 -0.29 10.56
C ILE A 28 -5.98 1.13 10.48
N LEU A 29 -5.64 1.71 11.62
CA LEU A 29 -5.05 3.03 11.73
C LEU A 29 -3.65 2.89 12.30
N MET A 30 -2.66 3.41 11.59
CA MET A 30 -1.30 3.49 12.11
C MET A 30 -0.90 4.94 12.30
N ARG A 31 -0.39 5.25 13.50
CA ARG A 31 0.28 6.50 13.81
C ARG A 31 1.44 6.23 14.76
N TYR A 32 2.54 6.95 14.59
CA TYR A 32 3.70 6.90 15.50
C TYR A 32 4.28 5.49 15.70
N GLY A 33 4.26 4.65 14.65
CA GLY A 33 4.84 3.30 14.69
C GLY A 33 3.97 2.25 15.38
N GLN A 34 2.71 2.57 15.70
CA GLN A 34 1.74 1.62 16.24
C GLN A 34 0.51 1.57 15.34
N ALA A 35 0.15 0.37 14.89
CA ALA A 35 -1.09 0.09 14.19
C ALA A 35 -2.17 -0.36 15.19
N LYS A 36 -3.41 0.07 14.96
CA LYS A 36 -4.60 -0.24 15.76
C LYS A 36 -5.68 -0.78 14.84
N VAL A 37 -6.29 -1.90 15.20
CA VAL A 37 -7.44 -2.47 14.50
C VAL A 37 -8.70 -1.95 15.17
N ILE A 38 -9.54 -1.26 14.40
CA ILE A 38 -10.81 -0.72 14.86
C ILE A 38 -11.95 -1.48 14.18
N PHE A 39 -12.75 -2.17 14.99
CA PHE A 39 -13.96 -2.89 14.57
C PHE A 39 -15.18 -2.26 15.22
N GLN A 40 -16.16 -1.84 14.40
CA GLN A 40 -17.39 -1.18 14.88
C GLN A 40 -17.14 0.01 15.83
N GLY A 41 -16.07 0.77 15.57
CA GLY A 41 -15.68 1.93 16.37
C GLY A 41 -14.86 1.61 17.63
N ASN A 42 -14.63 0.34 17.95
CA ASN A 42 -13.83 -0.08 19.11
C ASN A 42 -12.45 -0.58 18.67
N GLU A 43 -11.41 -0.21 19.43
CA GLU A 43 -10.09 -0.82 19.29
C GLU A 43 -10.15 -2.26 19.79
N VAL A 44 -9.82 -3.21 18.92
CA VAL A 44 -9.83 -4.65 19.24
C VAL A 44 -8.43 -5.25 19.28
N ASP A 45 -7.45 -4.57 18.70
CA ASP A 45 -6.05 -4.98 18.70
C ASP A 45 -5.11 -3.80 18.44
N ALA A 46 -3.87 -3.90 18.90
CA ALA A 46 -2.81 -2.93 18.63
C ALA A 46 -1.43 -3.61 18.60
N PHE A 47 -0.63 -3.28 17.60
CA PHE A 47 0.68 -3.87 17.40
C PHE A 47 1.69 -2.87 16.83
N PRO A 48 3.00 -3.04 17.11
CA PRO A 48 4.03 -2.24 16.48
C PRO A 48 4.02 -2.47 14.96
N TYR A 49 4.14 -1.38 14.21
CA TYR A 49 4.18 -1.39 12.75
C TYR A 49 5.19 -0.35 12.25
N VAL A 50 6.17 -0.79 11.50
CA VAL A 50 7.15 0.07 10.84
C VAL A 50 7.24 -0.35 9.38
N GLU A 51 7.18 0.61 8.48
CA GLU A 51 7.34 0.34 7.05
C GLU A 51 8.28 1.38 6.44
N ASN A 52 9.32 0.90 5.78
CA ASN A 52 10.32 1.70 5.11
C ASN A 52 10.30 1.40 3.62
N TRP A 53 10.43 2.43 2.80
CA TRP A 53 10.43 2.36 1.36
C TRP A 53 11.75 2.89 0.81
N GLU A 54 12.27 2.27 -0.22
CA GLU A 54 13.33 2.82 -1.05
C GLU A 54 12.85 2.87 -2.49
N ILE A 55 12.86 4.07 -3.08
CA ILE A 55 12.46 4.29 -4.48
C ILE A 55 13.69 4.73 -5.26
N ASN A 56 14.15 3.90 -6.18
CA ASN A 56 15.40 4.10 -6.90
C ASN A 56 15.19 4.77 -8.26
N LYS A 57 16.15 5.57 -8.71
CA LYS A 57 16.09 6.28 -10.01
C LYS A 57 16.07 5.33 -11.21
N ASP A 58 16.49 4.09 -11.03
CA ASP A 58 16.54 3.05 -12.06
C ASP A 58 15.18 2.35 -12.32
N GLY A 59 14.10 2.82 -11.67
CA GLY A 59 12.77 2.25 -11.82
C GLY A 59 12.49 1.07 -10.90
N ARG A 60 13.33 0.80 -9.90
CA ARG A 60 13.09 -0.22 -8.86
C ARG A 60 12.61 0.39 -7.55
N TYR A 61 11.82 -0.37 -6.80
CA TYR A 61 11.50 -0.04 -5.41
C TYR A 61 11.66 -1.26 -4.50
N SER A 62 11.87 -0.99 -3.22
CA SER A 62 11.76 -1.97 -2.14
C SER A 62 10.93 -1.42 -0.98
N ILE A 63 10.26 -2.32 -0.28
CA ILE A 63 9.50 -2.04 0.94
C ILE A 63 9.93 -3.07 1.97
N GLU A 64 10.29 -2.59 3.15
CA GLU A 64 10.53 -3.41 4.34
C GLU A 64 9.43 -3.08 5.35
N THR A 65 8.62 -4.07 5.72
CA THR A 65 7.58 -3.94 6.74
C THR A 65 7.90 -4.84 7.93
N LYS A 66 7.97 -4.25 9.12
CA LYS A 66 8.03 -4.94 10.41
C LYS A 66 6.69 -4.79 11.10
N SER A 67 5.96 -5.88 11.30
CA SER A 67 4.62 -5.86 11.91
C SER A 67 4.43 -7.05 12.82
N ALA A 68 3.93 -6.83 14.04
CA ALA A 68 3.63 -7.88 15.01
C ALA A 68 4.79 -8.89 15.25
N GLY A 69 6.04 -8.45 15.11
CA GLY A 69 7.24 -9.29 15.27
C GLY A 69 7.67 -10.04 14.00
N GLU A 70 6.92 -9.92 12.90
CA GLU A 70 7.27 -10.47 11.59
C GLU A 70 7.92 -9.41 10.70
N LEU A 71 8.75 -9.88 9.75
CA LEU A 71 9.42 -9.07 8.74
C LEU A 71 8.91 -9.50 7.35
N TYR A 72 8.49 -8.51 6.57
CA TYR A 72 8.07 -8.68 5.19
C TYR A 72 8.90 -7.80 4.28
N GLU A 73 9.26 -8.34 3.12
CA GLU A 73 10.05 -7.63 2.12
C GLU A 73 9.35 -7.73 0.76
N GLU A 74 9.15 -6.57 0.14
CA GLU A 74 8.59 -6.46 -1.19
C GLU A 74 9.56 -5.72 -2.10
N THR A 75 9.70 -6.20 -3.34
CA THR A 75 10.46 -5.50 -4.36
C THR A 75 9.72 -5.49 -5.68
N GLY A 76 9.86 -4.40 -6.42
CA GLY A 76 9.17 -4.29 -7.70
C GLY A 76 9.72 -3.20 -8.58
N LYS A 77 8.94 -2.92 -9.63
CA LYS A 77 9.24 -1.87 -10.58
C LYS A 77 8.21 -0.77 -10.49
N TRP A 78 8.67 0.45 -10.72
CA TRP A 78 7.85 1.63 -10.80
C TRP A 78 8.09 2.34 -12.12
N SER A 79 7.04 2.95 -12.66
CA SER A 79 7.12 3.75 -13.88
C SER A 79 6.20 4.95 -13.83
N TRP A 80 6.61 6.01 -14.53
CA TRP A 80 5.80 7.20 -14.74
C TRP A 80 4.71 6.92 -15.79
N CYS A 81 3.44 7.09 -15.44
CA CYS A 81 2.31 7.15 -16.36
C CYS A 81 1.89 8.62 -16.55
N GLY A 82 2.41 9.25 -17.61
CA GLY A 82 2.14 10.66 -17.92
C GLY A 82 0.84 10.92 -18.68
N LYS A 83 -0.13 10.00 -18.73
CA LYS A 83 -1.32 10.08 -19.61
C LYS A 83 -2.61 10.59 -18.97
N ASP A 84 -2.70 10.78 -17.65
CA ASP A 84 -3.92 11.30 -17.03
C ASP A 84 -3.87 12.83 -16.88
N LYS A 85 -4.17 13.53 -17.99
CA LYS A 85 -4.22 14.99 -18.10
C LYS A 85 -5.61 15.58 -17.82
N SER A 86 -6.43 14.93 -17.00
CA SER A 86 -7.63 15.60 -16.46
C SER A 86 -7.19 16.63 -15.40
N ARG A 87 -7.88 17.79 -15.31
CA ARG A 87 -7.49 18.94 -14.45
C ARG A 87 -7.24 18.57 -12.97
N GLU A 88 -7.78 17.45 -12.52
CA GLU A 88 -7.65 16.94 -11.15
C GLU A 88 -6.29 16.26 -10.88
N TYR A 89 -5.48 15.99 -11.92
CA TYR A 89 -4.21 15.25 -11.85
C TYR A 89 -3.02 15.97 -12.52
N GLU A 90 -3.20 17.17 -13.05
CA GLU A 90 -2.16 17.96 -13.72
C GLU A 90 -0.96 18.35 -12.82
N LYS A 91 -1.10 18.14 -11.50
CA LYS A 91 -0.05 18.30 -10.47
C LYS A 91 0.35 16.99 -9.76
N LYS A 92 -0.24 15.86 -10.13
CA LYS A 92 -0.01 14.56 -9.47
C LYS A 92 1.10 13.82 -10.20
N GLU A 93 2.28 13.83 -9.59
CA GLU A 93 3.43 13.00 -9.98
C GLU A 93 3.04 11.50 -9.85
N CYS A 94 2.57 10.90 -10.95
CA CYS A 94 2.17 9.47 -11.10
C CYS A 94 3.08 8.43 -10.41
N VAL A 95 2.56 7.22 -10.07
CA VAL A 95 3.20 5.89 -10.33
C VAL A 95 2.13 4.77 -10.44
N TYR A 96 2.30 3.77 -11.33
CA TYR A 96 1.74 2.41 -11.17
C TYR A 96 2.86 1.52 -10.63
N LEU A 97 2.68 0.86 -9.49
CA LEU A 97 3.62 -0.15 -8.99
C LEU A 97 3.21 -1.52 -9.52
N THR A 98 4.07 -2.14 -10.31
CA THR A 98 3.95 -3.56 -10.66
C THR A 98 4.89 -4.32 -9.74
N CYS A 99 4.33 -5.01 -8.75
CA CYS A 99 5.10 -5.92 -7.91
C CYS A 99 5.76 -6.97 -8.81
N SER A 100 7.07 -7.12 -8.68
CA SER A 100 7.82 -8.12 -9.44
C SER A 100 8.16 -9.33 -8.58
N LYS A 101 8.17 -9.17 -7.24
CA LYS A 101 8.51 -10.21 -6.28
C LYS A 101 8.00 -9.87 -4.87
N TYR A 102 7.27 -10.79 -4.25
CA TYR A 102 6.87 -10.74 -2.85
C TYR A 102 7.48 -11.93 -2.10
N ILE A 103 8.19 -11.69 -1.01
CA ILE A 103 8.76 -12.74 -0.16
C ILE A 103 7.99 -12.76 1.16
N TYR A 104 7.29 -13.86 1.41
CA TYR A 104 6.58 -14.10 2.66
C TYR A 104 7.35 -15.14 3.49
N ASN A 105 7.30 -15.01 4.82
CA ASN A 105 7.75 -15.98 5.82
C ASN A 105 8.89 -16.93 5.39
N LYS A 106 10.14 -16.54 5.65
CA LYS A 106 11.34 -17.39 5.46
C LYS A 106 11.60 -17.88 4.03
N GLY A 107 11.21 -17.12 3.02
CA GLY A 107 11.70 -17.30 1.65
C GLY A 107 10.72 -17.96 0.67
N GLU A 108 9.43 -18.07 1.01
CA GLU A 108 8.43 -18.49 0.03
C GLU A 108 8.20 -17.35 -0.98
N GLU A 109 8.52 -17.63 -2.25
CA GLU A 109 8.38 -16.70 -3.37
C GLU A 109 7.01 -16.88 -4.02
N VAL A 110 6.17 -15.85 -3.94
CA VAL A 110 4.90 -15.78 -4.68
C VAL A 110 5.01 -14.65 -5.69
N ALA A 111 4.83 -14.96 -6.96
CA ALA A 111 4.79 -13.97 -8.03
C ALA A 111 3.35 -13.52 -8.26
N GLU A 112 3.06 -12.21 -8.14
CA GLU A 112 1.97 -11.62 -8.90
C GLU A 112 2.07 -10.09 -9.07
N TYR A 113 1.40 -9.61 -10.13
CA TYR A 113 1.20 -8.23 -10.62
C TYR A 113 2.00 -7.84 -11.88
N SER A 114 1.62 -8.46 -13.00
CA SER A 114 2.18 -8.22 -14.34
C SER A 114 1.81 -6.86 -14.97
N GLY A 115 0.99 -6.01 -14.33
CA GLY A 115 0.57 -4.70 -14.85
C GLY A 115 -0.14 -4.70 -16.21
N LYS A 116 -0.34 -5.88 -16.82
CA LYS A 116 -0.99 -6.10 -18.12
C LYS A 116 -2.45 -6.55 -17.99
N SER A 117 -2.90 -6.80 -16.76
CA SER A 117 -4.29 -7.17 -16.46
C SER A 117 -5.17 -5.92 -16.47
N LEU A 118 -6.35 -5.99 -17.11
CA LEU A 118 -7.42 -4.99 -16.99
C LEU A 118 -7.98 -4.88 -15.56
N SER A 119 -7.53 -5.75 -14.64
CA SER A 119 -7.93 -5.81 -13.24
C SER A 119 -6.71 -6.17 -12.38
N PRO A 120 -5.77 -5.23 -12.14
CA PRO A 120 -4.66 -5.48 -11.23
C PRO A 120 -5.20 -5.72 -9.82
N SER A 121 -4.75 -6.78 -9.15
CA SER A 121 -5.23 -7.04 -7.78
C SER A 121 -4.63 -6.06 -6.77
N ARG A 122 -3.65 -5.23 -7.15
CA ARG A 122 -3.12 -4.11 -6.38
C ARG A 122 -2.76 -2.94 -7.30
N MET A 123 -3.25 -1.74 -6.99
CA MET A 123 -2.81 -0.49 -7.61
C MET A 123 -2.31 0.44 -6.52
N ILE A 124 -1.18 1.10 -6.77
CA ILE A 124 -0.62 2.09 -5.86
C ILE A 124 -0.37 3.35 -6.67
N ALA A 125 -0.96 4.46 -6.24
CA ALA A 125 -0.73 5.79 -6.79
C ALA A 125 -0.01 6.65 -5.76
N LEU A 126 1.07 7.30 -6.19
CA LEU A 126 1.83 8.24 -5.36
C LEU A 126 1.43 9.67 -5.73
N THR A 127 1.42 10.56 -4.75
CA THR A 127 1.26 11.99 -4.93
C THR A 127 2.25 12.71 -4.04
N ARG A 128 3.22 13.38 -4.65
CA ARG A 128 4.17 14.21 -3.90
C ARG A 128 3.45 15.43 -3.35
N LEU A 129 3.51 15.61 -2.03
CA LEU A 129 2.99 16.80 -1.36
C LEU A 129 4.08 17.85 -1.16
N SER A 130 5.31 17.42 -0.87
CA SER A 130 6.46 18.30 -0.67
C SER A 130 7.77 17.59 -1.06
N LYS A 131 8.93 18.19 -0.77
CA LYS A 131 10.22 17.50 -0.93
C LYS A 131 10.43 16.36 0.08
N ASP A 132 9.67 16.38 1.18
CA ASP A 132 9.85 15.48 2.32
C ASP A 132 8.59 14.65 2.62
N GLU A 133 7.52 14.80 1.83
CA GLU A 133 6.24 14.12 2.05
C GLU A 133 5.59 13.62 0.75
N ILE A 134 5.11 12.38 0.79
CA ILE A 134 4.35 11.71 -0.27
C ILE A 134 3.06 11.12 0.33
N LEU A 135 1.95 11.29 -0.38
CA LEU A 135 0.74 10.49 -0.17
C LEU A 135 0.74 9.28 -1.10
N LEU A 136 0.30 8.16 -0.56
CA LEU A 136 0.11 6.92 -1.26
C LEU A 136 -1.36 6.51 -1.15
N PHE A 137 -1.94 6.17 -2.29
CA PHE A 137 -3.28 5.59 -2.38
C PHE A 137 -3.14 4.19 -2.93
N GLU A 138 -3.58 3.21 -2.16
CA GLU A 138 -3.59 1.83 -2.57
C GLU A 138 -5.02 1.31 -2.62
N GLU A 139 -5.32 0.56 -3.67
CA GLU A 139 -6.52 -0.26 -3.74
C GLU A 139 -6.15 -1.69 -4.11
N THR A 140 -6.61 -2.64 -3.30
CA THR A 140 -6.36 -4.07 -3.46
C THR A 140 -7.70 -4.80 -3.55
N ASN A 141 -7.86 -5.66 -4.56
CA ASN A 141 -8.98 -6.57 -4.64
C ASN A 141 -8.48 -7.97 -4.30
N LYS A 142 -9.02 -8.57 -3.25
CA LYS A 142 -8.66 -9.91 -2.76
C LYS A 142 -9.92 -10.78 -2.72
N LYS A 143 -9.73 -12.09 -2.48
CA LYS A 143 -10.80 -13.01 -2.16
C LYS A 143 -10.44 -13.74 -0.87
N GLU A 144 -11.42 -13.93 0.01
CA GLU A 144 -11.32 -14.86 1.13
C GLU A 144 -11.17 -16.31 0.62
N SER A 145 -10.84 -17.22 1.55
CA SER A 145 -10.72 -18.66 1.24
C SER A 145 -12.02 -19.28 0.71
N ASP A 146 -13.17 -18.73 1.08
CA ASP A 146 -14.50 -19.14 0.61
C ASP A 146 -14.91 -18.48 -0.72
N GLY A 147 -14.03 -17.66 -1.30
CA GLY A 147 -14.27 -16.95 -2.55
C GLY A 147 -14.92 -15.57 -2.39
N THR A 148 -15.26 -15.15 -1.17
CA THR A 148 -15.87 -13.85 -0.88
C THR A 148 -14.95 -12.70 -1.32
N PRO A 149 -15.41 -11.79 -2.19
CA PRO A 149 -14.62 -10.64 -2.58
C PRO A 149 -14.36 -9.68 -1.42
N ILE A 150 -13.10 -9.23 -1.33
CA ILE A 150 -12.64 -8.23 -0.37
C ILE A 150 -12.05 -7.07 -1.17
N ARG A 151 -12.43 -5.86 -0.79
CA ARG A 151 -11.81 -4.64 -1.29
C ARG A 151 -11.11 -3.94 -0.14
N VAL A 152 -9.83 -3.66 -0.32
CA VAL A 152 -9.00 -2.93 0.65
C VAL A 152 -8.64 -1.60 0.02
N LYS A 153 -8.86 -0.52 0.77
CA LYS A 153 -8.42 0.83 0.39
C LYS A 153 -7.51 1.37 1.47
N THR A 154 -6.31 1.76 1.08
CA THR A 154 -5.32 2.30 2.01
C THR A 154 -4.88 3.68 1.55
N THR A 155 -4.89 4.63 2.48
CA THR A 155 -4.26 5.94 2.30
C THR A 155 -3.11 6.04 3.29
N SER A 156 -1.93 6.32 2.77
CA SER A 156 -0.68 6.31 3.51
C SER A 156 0.05 7.63 3.31
N ARG A 157 0.70 8.12 4.36
CA ARG A 157 1.61 9.25 4.30
C ARG A 157 3.02 8.77 4.59
N LEU A 158 3.88 8.95 3.59
CA LEU A 158 5.31 8.67 3.68
C LEU A 158 6.06 9.97 3.96
N THR A 159 6.99 9.92 4.89
CA THR A 159 7.93 11.00 5.20
C THR A 159 9.33 10.59 4.78
N ARG A 160 10.11 11.54 4.28
CA ARG A 160 11.48 11.25 3.85
C ARG A 160 12.35 10.92 5.06
N ILE A 161 13.19 9.91 4.91
CA ILE A 161 14.27 9.61 5.85
C ILE A 161 15.55 10.05 5.14
N ASP A 162 16.20 11.09 5.68
CA ASP A 162 17.52 11.45 5.22
C ASP A 162 18.53 10.46 5.85
N ASP A 163 19.46 9.96 5.02
CA ASP A 163 20.66 9.27 5.51
C ASP A 163 21.68 10.28 6.04
#